data_AF-A0A7S2BP06-F1
#
_entry.id   AF-A0A7S2BP06-F1
#
_cell.length_a   1.000
_cell.length_b   1.000
_cell.length_c   1.000
_cell.angle_alpha   90.00
_cell.angle_beta   90.00
_cell.angle_gamma   90.00
#
_symmetry.space_group_name_H-M   'P 1'
#
loop_
_entity.id
_entity.type
_entity.pdbx_description
1 polymer ?
#
loop_
_entity_poly.entity_id
_entity_poly.type
_entity_poly.pdbx_seq_one_letter_code
_entity_poly.pdbx_strand_id
1 'polypeptide(L)'
;LPWDHKTPNAEGLTDTSLFYEYPSSTGEPYYPIPNERNVQLFKKYQVLSDEEQRKNNVWFVGRLANYKYFNMDQTTANALAIFDRMYPEHAPVVPINAQNLVVVTELRPSVWRYDASVPHIRSSWP
;
A
#
# COMPACT_ATOMS: atom_id res chain seq x y z
N LEU A 1 -31.81 3.07 -19.59
CA LEU A 1 -32.27 1.84 -18.92
C LEU A 1 -31.80 1.91 -17.47
N PRO A 2 -32.68 1.74 -16.47
CA PRO A 2 -32.27 1.69 -15.07
C PRO A 2 -31.34 0.49 -14.89
N TRP A 3 -30.20 0.69 -14.25
CA TRP A 3 -29.24 -0.38 -13.96
C TRP A 3 -29.90 -1.38 -12.99
N ASP A 4 -30.27 -2.56 -13.50
CA ASP A 4 -30.82 -3.67 -12.71
C ASP A 4 -29.67 -4.38 -11.99
N HIS A 5 -29.55 -4.19 -10.67
CA HIS A 5 -28.53 -4.81 -9.82
C HIS A 5 -28.83 -6.28 -9.49
N LYS A 6 -29.51 -7.02 -10.38
CA LYS A 6 -29.67 -8.46 -10.20
C LYS A 6 -28.31 -9.12 -10.41
N THR A 7 -27.64 -9.43 -9.31
CA THR A 7 -26.62 -10.48 -9.30
C THR A 7 -27.26 -11.72 -9.92
N PRO A 8 -26.67 -12.31 -10.98
CA PRO A 8 -27.16 -13.58 -11.51
C PRO A 8 -27.13 -14.59 -10.38
N ASN A 9 -28.33 -14.89 -9.93
CA ASN A 9 -28.77 -15.85 -8.95
C ASN A 9 -27.69 -16.82 -8.45
N ALA A 10 -27.44 -16.78 -7.15
CA ALA A 10 -26.82 -17.83 -6.35
C ALA A 10 -27.68 -19.10 -6.36
N GLU A 11 -27.93 -19.69 -7.54
CA GLU A 11 -28.75 -20.89 -7.68
C GLU A 11 -28.02 -22.07 -7.03
N GLY A 12 -28.51 -22.48 -5.86
CA GLY A 12 -27.95 -23.58 -5.07
C GLY A 12 -27.31 -23.18 -3.74
N LEU A 13 -27.22 -21.88 -3.41
CA LEU A 13 -26.77 -21.44 -2.08
C LEU A 13 -27.99 -21.23 -1.17
N THR A 14 -28.10 -22.02 -0.11
CA THR A 14 -29.22 -22.00 0.84
C THR A 14 -29.01 -21.03 2.00
N ASP A 15 -27.78 -20.57 2.22
CA ASP A 15 -27.39 -19.86 3.42
C ASP A 15 -26.56 -18.60 3.10
N THR A 16 -26.60 -17.63 4.01
CA THR A 16 -25.83 -16.39 3.92
C THR A 16 -25.26 -16.06 5.30
N SER A 17 -24.01 -15.63 5.34
CA SER A 17 -23.38 -15.12 6.56
C SER A 17 -23.39 -13.60 6.56
N LEU A 18 -23.76 -13.01 7.70
CA LEU A 18 -23.69 -11.58 7.93
C LEU A 18 -22.62 -11.28 8.98
N PHE A 19 -21.88 -10.19 8.77
CA PHE A 19 -20.89 -9.71 9.73
C PHE A 19 -21.20 -8.26 10.10
N TYR A 20 -21.11 -7.96 11.39
CA TYR A 20 -21.32 -6.62 11.93
C TYR A 20 -20.05 -6.18 12.63
N GLU A 21 -19.57 -4.99 12.29
CA GLU A 21 -18.37 -4.40 12.87
C GLU A 21 -18.75 -3.27 13.81
N TYR A 22 -18.14 -3.28 15.00
CA TYR A 22 -18.34 -2.24 16.01
C TYR A 22 -16.99 -1.61 16.35
N PRO A 23 -16.89 -0.26 16.39
CA PRO A 23 -15.66 0.39 16.76
C PRO A 23 -15.33 0.10 18.24
N SER A 24 -14.06 -0.20 18.50
CA SER A 24 -13.55 -0.45 19.85
C SER A 24 -12.29 0.37 20.11
N SER A 25 -12.14 0.85 21.35
CA SER A 25 -10.91 1.49 21.83
C SER A 25 -9.88 0.49 22.32
N THR A 26 -10.25 -0.79 22.44
CA THR A 26 -9.40 -1.90 22.91
C THR A 26 -9.42 -3.06 21.92
N GLY A 27 -8.42 -3.92 21.98
CA GLY A 27 -8.27 -5.07 21.08
C GLY A 27 -7.13 -4.89 20.09
N GLU A 28 -7.15 -5.65 19.01
CA GLU A 28 -6.11 -5.61 17.99
C GLU A 28 -6.09 -4.25 17.25
N PRO A 29 -4.91 -3.66 17.02
CA PRO A 29 -4.82 -2.40 16.33
C PRO A 29 -5.10 -2.59 14.83
N TYR A 30 -6.24 -2.09 14.38
CA TYR A 30 -6.58 -2.06 12.96
C TYR A 30 -6.09 -0.76 12.32
N TYR A 31 -6.53 0.41 12.80
CA TYR A 31 -6.28 1.68 12.10
C TYR A 31 -5.46 2.66 12.93
N PRO A 32 -4.54 3.44 12.31
CA PRO A 32 -3.89 4.55 12.98
C PRO A 32 -4.90 5.66 13.28
N ILE A 33 -4.73 6.34 14.42
CA ILE A 33 -5.60 7.44 14.84
C ILE A 33 -4.85 8.75 14.60
N PRO A 34 -5.21 9.54 13.57
CA PRO A 34 -4.50 10.76 13.22
C PRO A 34 -4.79 11.84 14.26
N ASN A 35 -3.82 12.07 15.14
CA ASN A 35 -3.81 13.23 16.03
C ASN A 35 -2.36 13.65 16.31
N GLU A 36 -2.18 14.89 16.78
CA GLU A 36 -0.85 15.46 16.98
C GLU A 36 0.00 14.68 17.97
N ARG A 37 -0.59 14.24 19.09
CA ARG A 37 0.08 13.45 20.12
C ARG A 37 0.65 12.16 19.53
N ASN A 38 -0.15 11.42 18.76
CA ASN A 38 0.24 10.16 18.15
C ASN A 38 1.28 10.35 17.05
N VAL A 39 1.17 11.43 16.26
CA VAL A 39 2.18 11.77 15.25
C VAL A 39 3.53 12.09 15.91
N GLN A 40 3.53 12.86 17.00
CA GLN A 40 4.75 13.16 17.76
C GLN A 40 5.36 11.91 18.37
N LEU A 41 4.52 11.01 18.91
CA LEU A 41 4.98 9.73 19.45
C LEU A 41 5.56 8.83 18.35
N PHE A 42 4.89 8.73 17.20
CA PHE A 42 5.37 7.96 16.05
C PHE A 42 6.75 8.44 15.58
N LYS A 43 6.98 9.76 15.50
CA LYS A 43 8.30 10.32 15.14
C LYS A 43 9.42 9.82 16.04
N LYS A 44 9.17 9.62 17.34
CA LYS A 44 10.16 9.07 18.27
C LYS A 44 10.45 7.60 17.94
N TYR A 45 9.42 6.82 17.65
CA TYR A 45 9.58 5.42 17.22
C TYR A 45 10.27 5.30 15.86
N GLN A 46 10.10 6.26 14.94
CA GLN A 46 10.82 6.28 13.67
C GLN A 46 12.34 6.39 13.87
N VAL A 47 12.79 7.24 14.79
CA VAL A 47 14.22 7.35 15.11
C VAL A 47 14.76 6.03 15.64
N LEU A 48 14.00 5.38 16.54
CA LEU A 48 14.37 4.07 17.09
C LEU A 48 14.38 2.98 16.00
N SER A 49 13.39 2.98 15.09
CA SER A 49 13.36 2.01 13.99
C SER A 49 14.56 2.16 13.05
N ASP A 50 14.97 3.39 12.77
CA ASP A 50 16.15 3.64 11.93
C ASP A 50 17.45 3.19 12.61
N GLU A 51 17.53 3.31 13.94
CA GLU A 51 18.64 2.76 14.72
C GLU A 51 18.66 1.23 14.70
N GLU A 52 17.52 0.59 14.92
CA GLU A 52 17.39 -0.87 14.89
C GLU A 52 17.71 -1.45 13.50
N GLN A 53 17.29 -0.75 12.44
CA GLN A 53 17.68 -1.11 11.07
C GLN A 53 19.20 -1.07 10.89
N ARG A 54 19.87 -0.02 11.39
CA ARG A 54 21.33 0.12 11.27
C ARG A 54 22.12 -0.87 12.14
N LYS A 55 21.65 -1.12 13.37
CA LYS A 55 22.36 -1.94 14.36
C LYS A 55 22.11 -3.43 14.18
N ASN A 56 20.86 -3.79 13.89
CA ASN A 56 20.36 -5.17 13.96
C ASN A 56 19.77 -5.67 12.63
N ASN A 57 19.81 -4.86 11.56
CA ASN A 57 19.22 -5.18 10.26
C ASN A 57 17.72 -5.52 10.34
N VAL A 58 16.99 -4.86 11.24
CA VAL A 58 15.53 -5.03 11.38
C VAL A 58 14.80 -3.98 10.54
N TRP A 59 13.89 -4.41 9.68
CA TRP A 59 13.14 -3.53 8.79
C TRP A 59 11.65 -3.53 9.13
N PHE A 60 11.06 -2.33 9.12
CA PHE A 60 9.69 -2.08 9.57
C PHE A 60 8.79 -1.79 8.36
N VAL A 61 7.85 -2.71 8.07
CA VAL A 61 7.03 -2.72 6.84
C VAL A 61 5.54 -2.75 7.16
N GLY A 62 4.74 -2.04 6.38
CA GLY A 62 3.29 -2.14 6.39
C GLY A 62 2.57 -1.16 7.34
N ARG A 63 1.25 -1.35 7.44
CA ARG A 63 0.29 -0.40 8.05
C ARG A 63 0.66 0.00 9.47
N LEU A 64 0.91 -1.00 10.32
CA LEU A 64 1.21 -0.81 11.74
C LEU A 64 2.62 -0.29 11.97
N ALA A 65 3.59 -0.84 11.23
CA ALA A 65 4.99 -0.48 11.36
C ALA A 65 5.26 0.97 10.93
N ASN A 66 4.56 1.44 9.89
CA ASN A 66 4.73 2.80 9.38
C ASN A 66 3.66 3.79 9.88
N TYR A 67 2.76 3.36 10.78
CA TYR A 67 1.66 4.16 11.33
C TYR A 67 0.89 4.96 10.26
N LYS A 68 0.57 4.29 9.14
CA LYS A 68 -0.11 4.89 7.98
C LYS A 68 -1.34 4.11 7.64
N TYR A 69 -2.35 4.79 7.12
CA TYR A 69 -3.49 4.11 6.52
C TYR A 69 -3.08 3.63 5.12
N PHE A 70 -3.00 2.31 4.95
CA PHE A 70 -2.73 1.69 3.66
C PHE A 70 -3.89 0.80 3.26
N ASN A 71 -4.29 0.92 2.00
CA ASN A 71 -5.04 -0.12 1.30
C ASN A 71 -4.13 -1.32 0.97
N MET A 72 -4.71 -2.41 0.47
CA MET A 72 -3.95 -3.64 0.17
C MET A 72 -2.84 -3.42 -0.86
N ASP A 73 -3.16 -2.74 -1.97
CA ASP A 73 -2.22 -2.38 -3.04
C ASP A 73 -1.05 -1.53 -2.53
N GLN A 74 -1.34 -0.55 -1.66
CA GLN A 74 -0.34 0.32 -1.05
C GLN A 74 0.57 -0.47 -0.10
N THR A 75 0.02 -1.46 0.60
CA THR A 75 0.80 -2.34 1.49
C THR A 75 1.76 -3.21 0.68
N THR A 76 1.29 -3.79 -0.42
CA THR A 76 2.14 -4.56 -1.35
C THR A 76 3.22 -3.67 -1.98
N ALA A 77 2.86 -2.48 -2.46
CA ALA A 77 3.83 -1.55 -3.03
C ALA A 77 4.88 -1.10 -2.00
N ASN A 78 4.48 -0.87 -0.74
CA ASN A 78 5.40 -0.54 0.34
C ASN A 78 6.40 -1.67 0.61
N ALA A 79 5.93 -2.93 0.63
CA ALA A 79 6.80 -4.08 0.83
C ALA A 79 7.82 -4.22 -0.30
N LEU A 80 7.39 -4.10 -1.56
CA LEU A 80 8.28 -4.17 -2.73
C LEU A 80 9.31 -3.02 -2.72
N ALA A 81 8.88 -1.79 -2.43
CA ALA A 81 9.79 -0.66 -2.34
C ALA A 81 10.84 -0.81 -1.22
N ILE A 82 10.51 -1.52 -0.14
CA ILE A 82 11.46 -1.82 0.92
C ILE A 82 12.41 -2.96 0.51
N PHE A 83 11.90 -3.99 -0.17
CA PHE A 83 12.72 -5.05 -0.74
C PHE A 83 13.79 -4.50 -1.69
N ASP A 84 13.42 -3.61 -2.60
CA ASP A 84 14.36 -2.96 -3.53
C ASP A 84 15.45 -2.14 -2.81
N ARG A 85 15.14 -1.60 -1.62
CA ARG A 85 16.13 -0.87 -0.79
C ARG A 85 17.05 -1.81 -0.02
N MET A 86 16.55 -2.99 0.37
CA MET A 86 17.35 -4.03 1.01
C MET A 86 18.32 -4.66 0.03
N TYR A 87 17.87 -4.86 -1.21
CA TYR A 87 18.61 -5.54 -2.28
C TYR A 87 18.66 -4.67 -3.55
N PRO A 88 19.47 -3.59 -3.55
CA PRO A 88 19.54 -2.64 -4.67
C PRO A 88 19.90 -3.28 -6.01
N GLU A 89 20.58 -4.43 -6.01
CA GLU A 89 20.92 -5.22 -7.19
C GLU A 89 19.71 -5.82 -7.92
N HIS A 90 18.57 -5.95 -7.23
CA HIS A 90 17.32 -6.45 -7.78
C HIS A 90 16.32 -5.35 -8.14
N ALA A 91 16.63 -4.10 -7.78
CA ALA A 91 15.75 -2.98 -8.07
C ALA A 91 15.56 -2.84 -9.60
N PRO A 92 14.34 -2.56 -10.07
CA PRO A 92 14.08 -2.45 -11.50
C PRO A 92 14.93 -1.33 -12.11
N VAL A 93 15.85 -1.70 -13.00
CA VAL A 93 16.61 -0.74 -13.81
C VAL A 93 15.64 -0.16 -14.85
N VAL A 94 15.12 1.04 -14.59
CA VAL A 94 14.32 1.76 -15.58
C VAL A 94 15.28 2.23 -16.69
N PRO A 95 15.16 1.76 -17.94
CA PRO A 95 16.06 2.19 -19.00
C PRO A 95 15.89 3.68 -19.26
N ILE A 96 16.99 4.42 -19.24
CA ILE A 96 17.03 5.84 -19.57
C ILE A 96 16.75 5.95 -21.07
N ASN A 97 15.56 6.39 -21.46
CA ASN A 97 15.27 6.75 -22.86
C ASN A 97 15.32 8.27 -23.02
N ALA A 98 15.73 8.73 -24.21
CA ALA A 98 15.94 10.14 -24.52
C ALA A 98 14.67 11.01 -24.42
N GLN A 99 13.47 10.41 -24.26
CA GLN A 99 12.21 11.13 -24.06
C GLN A 99 11.85 11.38 -22.59
N ASN A 100 12.49 10.69 -21.63
CA ASN A 100 12.31 10.92 -20.20
C ASN A 100 13.65 11.27 -19.55
N LEU A 101 14.06 12.53 -19.68
CA LEU A 101 15.05 13.17 -18.82
C LEU A 101 14.46 13.38 -17.41
N VAL A 102 14.20 12.28 -16.70
CA VAL A 102 13.97 12.34 -15.25
C VAL A 102 15.33 12.19 -14.59
N VAL A 103 15.96 13.32 -14.32
CA VAL A 103 17.10 13.39 -13.40
C VAL A 103 16.61 12.80 -12.06
N VAL A 104 17.06 11.59 -11.73
CA VAL A 104 16.82 10.97 -10.44
C VAL A 104 17.72 11.66 -9.41
N THR A 105 17.40 12.90 -9.05
CA THR A 105 17.98 13.56 -7.87
C THR A 105 16.94 14.02 -6.86
N GLU A 106 15.65 13.84 -7.11
CA GLU A 106 14.63 13.98 -6.07
C GLU A 106 13.56 12.90 -6.22
N LEU A 107 13.60 11.90 -5.34
CA LEU A 107 12.46 11.03 -5.07
C LEU A 107 11.33 11.88 -4.49
N ARG A 108 10.46 12.43 -5.35
CA ARG A 108 9.17 13.00 -4.92
C ARG A 108 8.18 11.86 -4.73
N PRO A 109 7.74 11.56 -3.49
CA PRO A 109 6.84 10.45 -3.24
C PRO A 109 5.41 10.95 -3.38
N SER A 110 4.85 10.99 -4.60
CA SER A 110 3.38 11.08 -4.85
C SER A 110 3.01 11.50 -6.27
N VAL A 111 3.39 10.77 -7.32
CA VAL A 111 2.61 10.83 -8.57
C VAL A 111 2.69 9.50 -9.31
N TRP A 112 1.69 8.64 -9.14
CA TRP A 112 1.37 7.66 -10.17
C TRP A 112 0.64 8.43 -11.28
N ARG A 113 1.32 8.80 -12.37
CA ARG A 113 0.65 9.32 -13.56
C ARG A 113 0.07 8.15 -14.33
N TYR A 114 -1.25 8.08 -14.42
CA TYR A 114 -1.96 7.21 -15.36
C TYR A 114 -1.73 7.76 -16.78
N ASP A 115 -1.02 7.01 -17.62
CA ASP A 115 -0.84 7.32 -19.04
C ASP A 115 -1.97 6.67 -19.84
N ALA A 116 -2.92 7.51 -20.30
CA ALA A 116 -4.08 7.06 -21.07
C ALA A 116 -3.74 6.67 -22.52
N SER A 117 -2.48 6.78 -22.96
CA SER A 117 -2.04 6.40 -24.31
C SER A 117 -1.66 4.93 -24.45
N VAL A 118 -1.60 4.18 -23.34
CA VAL A 118 -1.33 2.73 -23.36
C VAL A 118 -2.61 2.00 -23.80
N PRO A 119 -2.60 1.26 -24.93
CA PRO A 119 -3.76 0.50 -25.37
C PRO A 119 -4.13 -0.51 -24.28
N HIS A 120 -5.39 -0.42 -23.83
CA HIS A 120 -5.92 -1.33 -22.82
C HIS A 120 -5.84 -2.75 -23.35
N ILE A 121 -4.98 -3.58 -22.74
CA ILE A 121 -5.15 -5.03 -22.80
C ILE A 121 -6.47 -5.29 -22.09
N ARG A 122 -7.55 -5.45 -22.88
CA ARG A 122 -8.80 -6.00 -22.39
C ARG A 122 -8.47 -7.41 -21.90
N SER A 123 -8.27 -7.54 -20.61
CA SER A 123 -8.29 -8.83 -19.95
C SER A 123 -9.73 -9.34 -19.97
N SER A 124 -10.10 -10.02 -21.06
CA SER A 124 -11.20 -10.98 -21.02
C SER A 124 -10.68 -12.20 -20.26
N TRP A 125 -10.95 -12.27 -18.97
CA TRP A 125 -10.93 -13.52 -18.24
C TRP A 125 -12.33 -14.14 -18.31
N PRO A 126 -12.44 -15.47 -18.45
CA PRO A 126 -13.70 -16.20 -18.59
C PRO A 126 -14.62 -16.05 -17.36
#